data_AF-A0A4Y9F8Q9-F1
#
_entry.id   AF-A0A4Y9F8Q9-F1
#
_cell.length_a   1.000
_cell.length_b   1.000
_cell.length_c   1.000
_cell.angle_alpha   90.00
_cell.angle_beta   90.00
_cell.angle_gamma   90.00
#
_symmetry.space_group_name_H-M   'P 1'
#
loop_
_entity.id
_entity.type
_entity.pdbx_description
1 polymer ?
#
loop_
_entity_poly.entity_id
_entity_poly.type
_entity_poly.pdbx_seq_one_letter_code
_entity_poly.pdbx_strand_id
1 'polypeptide(L)'
;MPLKERMFGFLGKLEKALTLVDAGKVHPVLGKPQVFVVESQEGRGHYLVDLEAESCTCPAWTSGKTRPCKHLLAAVVHLWREGQGRREEARPGERPVA
;
A
#
# COMPACT_ATOMS: atom_id res chain seq x y z
N MET A 1 4.15 12.43 -23.00
CA MET A 1 5.31 11.92 -22.24
C MET A 1 5.73 10.56 -22.77
N PRO A 2 7.02 10.37 -23.10
CA PRO A 2 7.64 9.07 -23.33
C PRO A 2 7.30 8.02 -22.26
N LEU A 3 7.30 6.74 -22.65
CA LEU A 3 7.03 5.62 -21.75
C LEU A 3 8.00 5.59 -20.55
N LYS A 4 9.29 5.78 -20.83
CA LYS A 4 10.37 5.81 -19.82
C LYS A 4 10.08 6.80 -18.69
N GLU A 5 9.67 8.02 -19.02
CA GLU A 5 9.36 9.05 -18.01
C GLU A 5 8.13 8.69 -17.17
N ARG A 6 7.10 8.10 -17.79
CA ARG A 6 5.92 7.60 -17.06
C ARG A 6 6.32 6.49 -16.08
N MET A 7 7.23 5.60 -16.46
CA MET A 7 7.75 4.54 -15.59
C MET A 7 8.52 5.13 -14.40
N PHE A 8 9.41 6.10 -14.62
CA PHE A 8 10.10 6.77 -13.51
C PHE A 8 9.14 7.47 -12.56
N GLY A 9 8.11 8.15 -13.08
CA GLY A 9 7.08 8.77 -12.26
C GLY A 9 6.28 7.76 -11.43
N PHE A 10 6.05 6.56 -11.95
CA PHE A 10 5.43 5.47 -11.20
C PHE A 10 6.36 4.90 -10.12
N LEU A 11 7.62 4.63 -10.46
CA LEU A 11 8.62 4.09 -9.53
C LEU A 11 8.82 5.01 -8.31
N GLY A 12 8.88 6.32 -8.51
CA GLY A 12 8.98 7.27 -7.40
C GLY A 12 7.74 7.32 -6.49
N LYS A 13 6.56 6.90 -6.96
CA LYS A 13 5.38 6.72 -6.11
C LYS A 13 5.42 5.40 -5.35
N LEU A 14 5.88 4.34 -6.02
CA LEU A 14 6.05 3.03 -5.41
C LEU A 14 7.07 3.08 -4.27
N GLU A 15 8.20 3.75 -4.47
CA GLU A 15 9.22 3.95 -3.43
C GLU A 15 8.62 4.61 -2.17
N LYS A 16 7.85 5.70 -2.35
CA LYS A 16 7.16 6.37 -1.23
C LYS A 16 6.11 5.48 -0.57
N ALA A 17 5.44 4.64 -1.36
CA ALA A 17 4.47 3.68 -0.84
C ALA A 17 5.13 2.61 0.03
N LEU A 18 6.27 2.08 -0.42
CA LEU A 18 7.08 1.14 0.35
C LEU A 18 7.53 1.75 1.67
N THR A 19 8.04 3.00 1.67
CA THR A 19 8.40 3.71 2.91
C THR A 19 7.24 3.80 3.91
N LEU A 20 6.00 4.01 3.44
CA LEU A 20 4.82 4.04 4.32
C LEU A 20 4.55 2.67 4.93
N VAL A 21 4.64 1.60 4.14
CA VAL A 21 4.42 0.23 4.62
C VAL A 21 5.51 -0.17 5.61
N ASP A 22 6.78 0.07 5.26
CA ASP A 22 7.94 -0.27 6.10
C ASP A 22 7.93 0.50 7.44
N ALA A 23 7.38 1.72 7.44
CA ALA A 23 7.19 2.52 8.65
C ALA A 23 5.95 2.15 9.47
N GLY A 24 5.18 1.12 9.09
CA GLY A 24 3.96 0.71 9.80
C GLY A 24 2.81 1.72 9.71
N LYS A 25 2.81 2.58 8.68
CA LYS A 25 1.84 3.67 8.50
C LYS A 25 0.57 3.29 7.73
N VAL A 26 0.36 1.99 7.50
CA VAL A 26 -0.78 1.44 6.77
C VAL A 26 -1.55 0.53 7.70
N HIS A 27 -2.80 0.89 7.97
CA HIS A 27 -3.63 0.26 8.99
C HIS A 27 -4.90 -0.29 8.34
N PRO A 28 -5.13 -1.62 8.36
CA PRO A 28 -6.39 -2.18 7.88
C PRO A 28 -7.56 -1.76 8.78
N VAL A 29 -8.73 -1.49 8.19
CA VAL A 29 -9.94 -1.15 8.94
C VAL A 29 -10.69 -2.42 9.32
N LEU A 30 -10.92 -2.61 10.63
CA LEU A 30 -11.60 -3.78 11.16
C LEU A 30 -13.01 -3.92 10.54
N GLY A 31 -13.33 -5.13 10.06
CA GLY A 31 -14.62 -5.43 9.42
C GLY A 31 -14.77 -4.89 7.98
N LYS A 32 -13.73 -4.24 7.42
CA LYS A 32 -13.71 -3.74 6.04
C LYS A 32 -12.41 -4.17 5.33
N PRO A 33 -12.36 -5.38 4.74
CA PRO A 33 -11.10 -5.98 4.26
C PRO A 33 -10.41 -5.19 3.15
N GLN A 34 -11.15 -4.37 2.40
CA GLN A 34 -10.63 -3.56 1.29
C GLN A 34 -10.33 -2.12 1.69
N VAL A 35 -10.52 -1.75 2.96
CA VAL A 35 -10.40 -0.36 3.44
C VAL A 35 -9.22 -0.24 4.39
N PHE A 36 -8.39 0.77 4.13
CA PHE A 36 -7.18 1.05 4.88
C PHE A 36 -7.15 2.52 5.31
N VAL A 37 -6.59 2.77 6.47
CA VAL A 37 -6.18 4.10 6.90
C VAL A 37 -4.67 4.21 6.71
N VAL A 38 -4.24 5.17 5.90
CA VAL A 38 -2.82 5.42 5.65
C VAL A 38 -2.43 6.76 6.25
N GLU A 39 -1.44 6.76 7.13
CA GLU A 39 -0.92 8.00 7.70
C GLU A 39 -0.19 8.84 6.65
N SER A 40 -0.24 10.15 6.82
CA SER A 40 0.62 11.06 6.09
C SER A 40 2.10 10.73 6.37
N GLN A 41 2.90 10.72 5.30
CA GLN A 41 4.35 10.56 5.41
C GLN A 41 4.97 11.60 6.36
N GLU A 42 4.43 12.82 6.37
CA GLU A 42 4.86 13.95 7.21
C GLU A 42 4.18 14.00 8.59
N GLY A 43 3.37 12.99 8.94
CA GLY A 43 2.64 12.93 10.23
C GLY A 43 1.42 13.86 10.33
N ARG A 44 1.08 14.56 9.25
CA ARG A 44 -0.05 15.51 9.20
C ARG A 44 -1.32 14.87 8.65
N GLY A 45 -1.95 14.02 9.46
CA GLY A 45 -3.27 13.46 9.17
C GLY A 45 -3.27 12.05 8.60
N HIS A 46 -4.48 11.55 8.35
CA HIS A 46 -4.76 10.19 7.93
C HIS A 46 -5.66 10.20 6.69
N TYR A 47 -5.43 9.25 5.79
CA TYR A 47 -6.19 9.14 4.56
C TYR A 47 -6.87 7.78 4.49
N LEU A 48 -8.19 7.80 4.34
CA LEU A 48 -8.96 6.62 4.00
C LEU A 48 -8.67 6.22 2.54
N VAL A 49 -8.34 4.95 2.35
CA VAL A 49 -8.12 4.28 1.07
C VAL A 49 -9.12 3.14 0.97
N ASP A 50 -9.82 3.06 -0.14
CA ASP A 50 -10.75 1.98 -0.45
C ASP A 50 -10.30 1.32 -1.75
N LEU A 51 -9.80 0.08 -1.65
CA LEU A 51 -9.31 -0.67 -2.80
C LEU A 51 -10.42 -1.22 -3.69
N GLU A 52 -11.64 -1.41 -3.15
CA GLU A 52 -12.79 -1.86 -3.95
C GLU A 52 -13.38 -0.70 -4.76
N ALA A 53 -13.52 0.47 -4.12
CA ALA A 53 -13.95 1.69 -4.80
C ALA A 53 -12.82 2.40 -5.57
N GLU A 54 -11.62 1.82 -5.60
CA GLU A 54 -10.39 2.37 -6.17
C GLU A 54 -10.16 3.85 -5.80
N SER A 55 -10.37 4.22 -4.53
CA SER A 55 -10.42 5.61 -4.10
C SER A 55 -9.49 5.94 -2.94
N CYS A 56 -9.16 7.22 -2.81
CA CYS A 56 -8.37 7.74 -1.70
C CYS A 56 -8.82 9.16 -1.32
N THR A 57 -8.77 9.49 -0.03
CA THR A 57 -9.12 10.83 0.47
C THR A 57 -7.96 11.83 0.47
N CYS A 58 -6.77 11.43 0.00
CA CYS A 58 -5.59 12.32 0.03
C CYS A 58 -5.70 13.48 -0.96
N PRO A 59 -5.05 14.64 -0.69
CA PRO A 59 -5.13 15.81 -1.56
C PRO A 59 -4.72 15.56 -3.01
N ALA A 60 -3.71 14.71 -3.23
CA ALA A 60 -3.23 14.39 -4.57
C ALA A 60 -4.25 13.59 -5.41
N TRP A 61 -5.15 12.86 -4.74
CA TRP A 61 -6.27 12.17 -5.37
C TRP A 61 -7.46 13.10 -5.58
N THR A 62 -7.88 13.80 -4.53
CA THR A 62 -9.07 14.66 -4.55
C THR A 62 -8.91 15.85 -5.50
N SER A 63 -7.70 16.37 -5.66
CA SER A 63 -7.41 17.43 -6.64
C SER A 63 -7.21 16.90 -8.07
N GLY A 64 -7.39 15.60 -8.33
CA GLY A 64 -7.21 14.99 -9.66
C GLY A 64 -5.76 14.96 -10.18
N LYS A 65 -4.78 15.34 -9.38
CA LYS A 65 -3.38 15.52 -9.83
C LYS A 65 -2.68 14.19 -10.13
N THR A 66 -2.98 13.13 -9.39
CA THR A 66 -2.27 11.85 -9.53
C THR A 66 -3.16 10.64 -9.32
N ARG A 67 -3.13 9.69 -10.26
CA ARG A 67 -3.72 8.34 -10.13
C ARG A 67 -2.77 7.27 -10.70
N PRO A 68 -2.54 6.14 -10.01
CA PRO A 68 -2.80 5.97 -8.58
C PRO A 68 -1.94 6.94 -7.75
N CYS A 69 -2.41 7.27 -6.55
CA CYS A 69 -1.62 7.99 -5.56
C CYS A 69 -0.74 6.99 -4.77
N LYS A 70 0.25 7.49 -4.03
CA LYS A 70 1.13 6.64 -3.21
C LYS A 70 0.38 5.84 -2.13
N HIS A 71 -0.74 6.34 -1.62
CA HIS A 71 -1.50 5.66 -0.56
C HIS A 71 -2.27 4.43 -1.08
N LEU A 72 -2.82 4.49 -2.31
CA LEU A 72 -3.39 3.32 -2.97
C LEU A 72 -2.33 2.24 -3.16
N LEU A 73 -1.14 2.63 -3.64
CA LEU A 73 -0.02 1.69 -3.78
C LEU A 73 0.39 1.11 -2.41
N ALA A 74 0.42 1.92 -1.36
CA ALA A 74 0.79 1.46 -0.02
C ALA A 74 -0.20 0.41 0.53
N ALA A 75 -1.50 0.63 0.36
CA ALA A 75 -2.53 -0.34 0.73
C ALA A 75 -2.41 -1.66 -0.06
N VAL A 76 -2.19 -1.59 -1.38
CA VAL A 76 -1.98 -2.79 -2.20
C VAL A 76 -0.71 -3.56 -1.79
N VAL A 77 0.39 -2.85 -1.54
CA VAL A 77 1.66 -3.47 -1.10
C VAL A 77 1.49 -4.13 0.27
N HIS A 78 0.79 -3.48 1.19
CA HIS A 78 0.49 -4.04 2.51
C HIS A 78 -0.28 -5.36 2.37
N LEU A 79 -1.40 -5.35 1.64
CA LEU A 79 -2.22 -6.54 1.40
C LEU A 79 -1.43 -7.67 0.72
N TRP A 80 -0.59 -7.33 -0.26
CA TRP A 80 0.28 -8.29 -0.94
C TRP A 80 1.27 -8.95 0.02
N ARG A 81 1.90 -8.18 0.91
CA ARG A 81 2.85 -8.69 1.91
C ARG A 81 2.18 -9.57 2.96
N GLU A 82 0.99 -9.19 3.44
CA GLU A 82 0.21 -10.06 4.34
C GLU A 82 -0.11 -11.40 3.68
N GLY A 83 -0.48 -11.39 2.38
CA GLY A 83 -0.70 -12.62 1.61
C GLY A 83 0.55 -13.50 1.49
N GLN A 84 1.75 -12.90 1.37
CA GLN A 84 3.02 -13.66 1.39
C GLN A 84 3.30 -14.26 2.76
N GLY A 85 3.13 -13.48 3.85
CA GLY A 85 3.35 -13.97 5.21
C GLY A 85 2.46 -15.16 5.56
N ARG A 86 1.17 -15.07 5.24
CA ARG A 86 0.22 -16.19 5.46
C ARG A 86 0.57 -17.44 4.63
N ARG A 87 1.16 -17.26 3.44
CA ARG A 87 1.59 -18.38 2.59
C ARG A 87 2.88 -19.03 3.11
N GLU A 88 3.75 -18.28 3.74
CA GLU A 88 4.98 -18.77 4.38
C GLU A 88 4.67 -19.53 5.68
N GLU A 89 3.81 -18.96 6.54
CA GLU A 89 3.32 -19.60 7.77
C GLU A 89 2.51 -20.88 7.50
N ALA A 90 1.81 -20.95 6.36
CA ALA A 90 1.05 -22.14 5.97
C ALA A 90 1.90 -23.31 5.43
N ARG A 91 3.24 -23.18 5.34
CA ARG A 91 4.12 -24.30 4.94
C ARG A 91 4.42 -25.21 6.15
N PRO A 92 3.89 -26.44 6.22
CA PRO A 92 4.17 -27.34 7.34
C PRO A 92 5.45 -28.14 7.08
N GLY A 93 6.45 -28.03 7.98
CA GLY A 93 7.27 -29.17 8.40
C GLY A 93 8.54 -29.54 7.63
N GLU A 94 9.56 -28.67 7.59
CA GLU A 94 10.94 -29.19 7.62
C GLU A 94 11.26 -29.62 9.06
N ARG A 95 10.98 -30.89 9.39
CA ARG A 95 11.52 -31.52 10.61
C ARG A 95 13.01 -31.77 10.38
N PRO A 96 13.92 -31.42 11.31
CA PRO A 96 15.29 -31.89 11.22
C PRO A 96 15.30 -33.41 11.36
N VAL A 97 15.91 -34.08 10.39
CA VAL A 97 16.21 -35.51 10.47
C VAL A 97 17.32 -35.65 11.52
N ALA A 98 16.99 -36.31 12.63
CA ALA A 98 17.95 -36.73 13.65
C ALA A 98 18.83 -37.88 13.15
#